data_AF-A0A162MCB2-F1
#
_entry.id   AF-A0A162MCB2-F1
#
_cell.length_a   1.000
_cell.length_b   1.000
_cell.length_c   1.000
_cell.angle_alpha   90.00
_cell.angle_beta   90.00
_cell.angle_gamma   90.00
#
_symmetry.space_group_name_H-M   'P 1'
#
loop_
_entity.id
_entity.type
_entity.pdbx_description
1 polymer ?
#
loop_
_entity_poly.entity_id
_entity_poly.type
_entity_poly.pdbx_seq_one_letter_code
_entity_poly.pdbx_strand_id
1 'polypeptide(L)'
;MSEAIDFYVSLLDDKSANEILNKFKETVPGFLKQPPLKLKKNYINQIFRRQTPKMRRKKADPFFQHFHSGHDLNDLSEATSKEEFLARISSKDIADHLKVALAIKYDIKLVEEILPELQRKLENSEKLFDYTLEIKTDEQALKLLSQNLYLNDHQKESYFKSALLLLSSEQTKQFKVELNKVKEMSLKEFYAYYQNVQDHGLLSFAYAIQHDSLEYSIRYGLVSNFLYDIARKGKEAVDELEQSQIHKTKLQEEENSLNELKEKLKVAEESKKDIVVAKKSVNNLQKELEKVKVRLADKELEIVQLDDINMSKMEEQKELYQSMIQEKDQENLNLRRQLESWKVDVTERINGFCILYESSDVSLARCLFPEVIFVTFKDWEKQKDSLIKNGLTQVYIQQNGISSKKLFSLQKSMNGMHYSTFVIHDHKSLIELLSIWKRGEESNV
;
A
#
# COMPACT_ATOMS: atom_id res chain seq x y z
N MET A 1 -32.22 -58.81 6.30
CA MET A 1 -31.99 -57.59 7.14
C MET A 1 -32.69 -57.58 8.50
N SER A 2 -34.03 -57.70 8.62
CA SER A 2 -34.71 -57.61 9.95
C SER A 2 -34.20 -58.66 10.95
N GLU A 3 -33.98 -59.89 10.50
CA GLU A 3 -33.52 -61.00 11.35
C GLU A 3 -32.09 -60.79 11.88
N ALA A 4 -31.19 -60.23 11.06
CA ALA A 4 -29.83 -59.90 11.49
C ALA A 4 -29.80 -58.78 12.54
N ILE A 5 -30.71 -57.81 12.43
CA ILE A 5 -30.88 -56.74 13.43
C ILE A 5 -31.44 -57.32 14.73
N ASP A 6 -32.44 -58.21 14.65
CA ASP A 6 -33.01 -58.86 15.82
C ASP A 6 -31.98 -59.74 16.53
N PHE A 7 -31.15 -60.45 15.78
CA PHE A 7 -30.03 -61.23 16.30
C PHE A 7 -28.97 -60.34 16.96
N TYR A 8 -28.57 -59.23 16.33
CA TYR A 8 -27.68 -58.25 16.96
C TYR A 8 -28.22 -57.77 18.32
N VAL A 9 -29.51 -57.41 18.38
CA VAL A 9 -30.14 -56.92 19.61
C VAL A 9 -30.26 -58.01 20.67
N SER A 10 -30.42 -59.27 20.27
CA SER A 10 -30.47 -60.41 21.21
C SER A 10 -29.14 -60.59 21.96
N LEU A 11 -28.01 -60.22 21.35
CA LEU A 11 -26.67 -60.34 21.93
C LEU A 11 -26.26 -59.18 22.85
N LEU A 12 -27.07 -58.11 22.96
CA LEU A 12 -26.74 -56.96 23.80
C LEU A 12 -26.78 -57.31 25.30
N ASP A 13 -25.82 -56.79 26.06
CA ASP A 13 -25.90 -56.79 27.52
C ASP A 13 -26.63 -55.52 28.03
N ASP A 14 -26.78 -55.38 29.35
CA ASP A 14 -27.49 -54.22 29.92
C ASP A 14 -26.73 -52.91 29.70
N LYS A 15 -25.40 -52.95 29.72
CA LYS A 15 -24.54 -51.78 29.53
C LYS A 15 -24.68 -51.24 28.10
N SER A 16 -24.48 -52.09 27.09
CA SER A 16 -24.62 -51.74 25.68
C SER A 16 -26.05 -51.32 25.33
N ALA A 17 -27.06 -51.95 25.93
CA ALA A 17 -28.44 -51.52 25.75
C ALA A 17 -28.69 -50.09 26.29
N ASN A 18 -28.14 -49.75 27.45
CA ASN A 18 -28.24 -48.39 28.01
C ASN A 18 -27.49 -47.36 27.14
N GLU A 19 -26.32 -47.72 26.62
CA GLU A 19 -25.53 -46.85 25.72
C GLU A 19 -26.30 -46.52 24.43
N ILE A 20 -26.95 -47.50 23.82
CA ILE A 20 -27.79 -47.30 22.62
C ILE A 20 -28.97 -46.37 22.94
N LEU A 21 -29.69 -46.63 24.03
CA LEU A 21 -30.83 -45.79 24.43
C LEU A 21 -30.42 -44.33 24.69
N ASN A 22 -29.28 -44.13 25.37
CA ASN A 22 -28.70 -42.81 25.61
C ASN A 22 -28.30 -42.11 24.30
N LYS A 23 -27.67 -42.84 23.38
CA LYS A 23 -27.26 -42.33 22.06
C LYS A 23 -28.45 -41.81 21.25
N PHE A 24 -29.57 -42.52 21.26
CA PHE A 24 -30.79 -42.09 20.58
C PHE A 24 -31.63 -41.11 21.39
N LYS A 25 -31.22 -40.79 22.63
CA LYS A 25 -31.96 -39.97 23.60
C LYS A 25 -33.39 -40.51 23.80
N GLU A 26 -33.53 -41.82 23.88
CA GLU A 26 -34.79 -42.54 24.03
C GLU A 26 -34.88 -43.21 25.40
N THR A 27 -36.08 -43.23 25.98
CA THR A 27 -36.35 -43.89 27.27
C THR A 27 -37.48 -44.90 27.08
N VAL A 28 -37.37 -46.07 27.72
CA VAL A 28 -38.39 -47.11 27.59
C VAL A 28 -39.71 -46.59 28.20
N PRO A 29 -40.82 -46.55 27.45
CA PRO A 29 -42.09 -46.02 27.95
C PRO A 29 -42.57 -46.75 29.21
N GLY A 30 -43.06 -46.00 30.20
CA GLY A 30 -43.61 -46.54 31.44
C GLY A 30 -42.59 -46.86 32.53
N PHE A 31 -41.30 -46.57 32.32
CA PHE A 31 -40.26 -46.79 33.32
C PHE A 31 -39.56 -45.49 33.71
N LEU A 32 -39.66 -45.14 35.00
CA LEU A 32 -38.95 -44.00 35.61
C LEU A 32 -37.55 -44.38 36.14
N LYS A 33 -37.28 -45.68 36.32
CA LYS A 33 -36.00 -46.28 36.77
C LYS A 33 -35.53 -47.35 35.78
N GLN A 34 -34.33 -47.91 35.97
CA GLN A 34 -33.69 -48.88 35.06
C GLN A 34 -34.66 -49.98 34.61
N PRO A 35 -35.05 -50.01 33.32
CA PRO A 35 -35.95 -51.03 32.79
C PRO A 35 -35.25 -52.40 32.68
N PRO A 36 -36.00 -53.52 32.74
CA PRO A 36 -35.46 -54.85 32.45
C PRO A 36 -34.82 -54.94 31.06
N LEU A 37 -33.72 -55.69 30.91
CA LEU A 37 -32.98 -55.86 29.66
C LEU A 37 -33.87 -56.30 28.49
N LYS A 38 -34.82 -57.22 28.73
CA LYS A 38 -35.77 -57.68 27.70
C LYS A 38 -36.60 -56.53 27.12
N LEU A 39 -37.03 -55.59 27.96
CA LEU A 39 -37.80 -54.43 27.52
C LEU A 39 -36.91 -53.39 26.81
N LYS A 40 -35.66 -53.20 27.26
CA LYS A 40 -34.67 -52.38 26.55
C LYS A 40 -34.42 -52.92 25.14
N LYS A 41 -34.16 -54.22 25.00
CA LYS A 41 -33.95 -54.90 23.70
C LYS A 41 -35.14 -54.73 22.75
N ASN A 42 -36.35 -55.00 23.24
CA ASN A 42 -37.57 -54.80 22.44
C ASN A 42 -37.73 -53.35 21.98
N TYR A 43 -37.42 -52.38 22.84
CA TYR A 43 -37.52 -50.98 22.50
C TYR A 43 -36.41 -50.53 21.53
N ILE A 44 -35.19 -51.05 21.66
CA ILE A 44 -34.10 -50.85 20.70
C ILE A 44 -34.48 -51.40 19.32
N ASN A 45 -35.13 -52.57 19.24
CA ASN A 45 -35.67 -53.08 17.97
C ASN A 45 -36.69 -52.11 17.35
N GLN A 46 -37.54 -51.48 18.15
CA GLN A 46 -38.47 -50.46 17.66
C GLN A 46 -37.74 -49.19 17.17
N ILE A 47 -36.65 -48.79 17.83
CA ILE A 47 -35.79 -47.67 17.40
C ILE A 47 -35.17 -47.99 16.03
N PHE A 48 -34.51 -49.14 15.89
CA PHE A 48 -33.86 -49.56 14.65
C PHE A 48 -34.85 -49.76 13.50
N ARG A 49 -36.07 -50.25 13.77
CA ARG A 49 -37.15 -50.37 12.77
C ARG A 49 -37.91 -49.05 12.50
N ARG A 50 -37.46 -47.92 13.06
CA ARG A 50 -38.11 -46.59 12.95
C ARG A 50 -39.55 -46.53 13.44
N GLN A 51 -39.92 -47.39 14.37
CA GLN A 51 -41.28 -47.47 14.91
C GLN A 51 -41.54 -46.46 16.03
N THR A 52 -40.49 -45.91 16.65
CA THR A 52 -40.62 -44.88 17.70
C THR A 52 -40.91 -43.48 17.12
N PRO A 53 -41.65 -42.61 17.85
CA PRO A 53 -42.02 -41.27 17.38
C PRO A 53 -40.84 -40.39 16.96
N LYS A 54 -39.69 -40.47 17.66
CA LYS A 54 -38.51 -39.66 17.34
C LYS A 54 -37.74 -40.19 16.11
N MET A 55 -37.80 -41.50 15.85
CA MET A 55 -37.09 -42.10 14.72
C MET A 55 -37.88 -42.05 13.41
N ARG A 56 -39.22 -42.02 13.45
CA ARG A 56 -40.08 -41.88 12.25
C ARG A 56 -39.75 -40.66 11.38
N ARG A 57 -39.20 -39.60 11.97
CA ARG A 57 -38.89 -38.33 11.30
C ARG A 57 -37.44 -38.22 10.81
N LYS A 58 -36.57 -39.18 11.14
CA LYS A 58 -35.15 -39.13 10.74
C LYS A 58 -34.95 -39.73 9.34
N LYS A 59 -34.10 -39.08 8.54
CA LYS A 59 -33.73 -39.53 7.18
C LYS A 59 -32.77 -40.74 7.24
N ALA A 60 -31.74 -40.65 8.07
CA ALA A 60 -30.73 -41.69 8.24
C ALA A 60 -31.30 -42.93 8.97
N ASP A 61 -30.81 -44.10 8.60
CA ASP A 61 -31.17 -45.35 9.25
C ASP A 61 -30.61 -45.41 10.67
N PRO A 62 -31.44 -45.58 11.72
CA PRO A 62 -30.98 -45.60 13.09
C PRO A 62 -29.99 -46.73 13.37
N PHE A 63 -30.14 -47.89 12.72
CA PHE A 63 -29.21 -49.00 12.85
C PHE A 63 -27.83 -48.56 12.34
N PHE A 64 -27.72 -48.17 11.06
CA PHE A 64 -26.42 -47.74 10.49
C PHE A 64 -25.82 -46.51 11.18
N GLN A 65 -26.65 -45.56 11.63
CA GLN A 65 -26.20 -44.41 12.43
C GLN A 65 -25.53 -44.83 13.74
N HIS A 66 -26.02 -45.90 14.38
CA HIS A 66 -25.40 -46.45 15.57
C HIS A 66 -24.03 -47.04 15.28
N PHE A 67 -23.86 -47.78 14.19
CA PHE A 67 -22.61 -48.50 13.93
C PHE A 67 -21.51 -47.64 13.29
N HIS A 68 -21.87 -46.74 12.38
CA HIS A 68 -20.88 -45.93 11.64
C HIS A 68 -20.16 -44.88 12.50
N SER A 69 -20.56 -44.72 13.76
CA SER A 69 -19.97 -43.74 14.68
C SER A 69 -19.07 -44.35 15.77
N GLY A 70 -18.89 -45.67 15.80
CA GLY A 70 -18.31 -46.36 16.97
C GLY A 70 -16.99 -47.10 16.75
N HIS A 71 -16.82 -47.84 15.65
CA HIS A 71 -15.67 -48.73 15.48
C HIS A 71 -15.28 -48.86 14.01
N ASP A 72 -14.16 -48.23 13.64
CA ASP A 72 -13.40 -48.57 12.44
C ASP A 72 -12.20 -49.41 12.87
N LEU A 73 -12.20 -50.68 12.49
CA LEU A 73 -11.01 -51.52 12.55
C LEU A 73 -10.38 -51.44 11.16
N ASN A 74 -9.40 -50.54 11.00
CA ASN A 74 -8.68 -50.34 9.74
C ASN A 74 -8.05 -51.64 9.19
N ASP A 75 -7.72 -52.61 10.05
CA ASP A 75 -7.14 -53.90 9.63
C ASP A 75 -8.10 -54.83 8.86
N LEU A 76 -9.43 -54.61 8.94
CA LEU A 76 -10.42 -55.52 8.34
C LEU A 76 -10.69 -55.21 6.85
N SER A 77 -10.32 -54.02 6.36
CA SER A 77 -10.52 -53.63 4.96
C SER A 77 -9.56 -54.31 3.98
N GLU A 78 -8.51 -54.96 4.48
CA GLU A 78 -7.52 -55.68 3.67
C GLU A 78 -7.89 -57.16 3.43
N ALA A 79 -8.99 -57.65 4.00
CA ALA A 79 -9.42 -59.03 3.79
C ALA A 79 -9.83 -59.26 2.32
N THR A 80 -9.21 -60.24 1.68
CA THR A 80 -9.39 -60.59 0.27
C THR A 80 -10.52 -61.61 0.04
N SER A 81 -10.99 -62.28 1.09
CA SER A 81 -12.11 -63.23 1.05
C SER A 81 -13.03 -63.16 2.27
N LYS A 82 -14.23 -63.76 2.15
CA LYS A 82 -15.21 -63.89 3.25
C LYS A 82 -14.66 -64.71 4.42
N GLU A 83 -13.94 -65.78 4.13
CA GLU A 83 -13.33 -66.68 5.10
C GLU A 83 -12.21 -65.98 5.87
N GLU A 84 -11.36 -65.22 5.16
CA GLU A 84 -10.30 -64.43 5.78
C GLU A 84 -10.88 -63.36 6.71
N PHE A 85 -11.94 -62.68 6.27
CA PHE A 85 -12.64 -61.69 7.08
C PHE A 85 -13.22 -62.30 8.37
N LEU A 86 -13.91 -63.45 8.29
CA LEU A 86 -14.47 -64.12 9.47
C LEU A 86 -13.40 -64.60 10.45
N ALA A 87 -12.27 -65.11 9.94
CA ALA A 87 -11.14 -65.51 10.76
C ALA A 87 -10.53 -64.31 11.50
N ARG A 88 -10.30 -63.19 10.80
CA ARG A 88 -9.79 -61.93 11.38
C ARG A 88 -10.75 -61.35 12.42
N ILE A 89 -12.07 -61.42 12.21
CA ILE A 89 -13.05 -60.98 13.21
C ILE A 89 -13.07 -61.90 14.42
N SER A 90 -12.95 -63.21 14.22
CA SER A 90 -12.99 -64.19 15.31
C SER A 90 -11.83 -64.01 16.28
N SER A 91 -10.64 -63.64 15.77
CA SER A 91 -9.44 -63.42 16.58
C SER A 91 -9.41 -62.09 17.35
N LYS A 92 -10.30 -61.13 17.04
CA LYS A 92 -10.36 -59.87 17.79
C LYS A 92 -11.08 -60.07 19.12
N ASP A 93 -10.50 -59.51 20.19
CA ASP A 93 -11.08 -59.47 21.53
C ASP A 93 -12.13 -58.36 21.64
N ILE A 94 -13.27 -58.57 20.99
CA ILE A 94 -14.43 -57.68 20.98
C ILE A 94 -15.71 -58.48 21.22
N ALA A 95 -16.75 -57.83 21.74
CA ALA A 95 -18.02 -58.49 22.05
C ALA A 95 -18.72 -59.02 20.78
N ASP A 96 -19.42 -60.16 20.89
CA ASP A 96 -20.04 -60.84 19.75
C ASP A 96 -21.09 -59.99 19.02
N HIS A 97 -21.84 -59.14 19.73
CA HIS A 97 -22.76 -58.21 19.10
C HIS A 97 -22.02 -57.22 18.18
N LEU A 98 -20.79 -56.80 18.53
CA LEU A 98 -19.96 -55.96 17.67
C LEU A 98 -19.40 -56.74 16.48
N LYS A 99 -19.05 -58.02 16.65
CA LYS A 99 -18.63 -58.89 15.55
C LYS A 99 -19.74 -59.06 14.50
N VAL A 100 -20.98 -59.28 14.93
CA VAL A 100 -22.17 -59.29 14.04
C VAL A 100 -22.31 -57.95 13.30
N ALA A 101 -22.18 -56.83 14.01
CA ALA A 101 -22.30 -55.52 13.41
C ALA A 101 -21.21 -55.23 12.36
N LEU A 102 -19.97 -55.64 12.62
CA LEU A 102 -18.87 -55.54 11.66
C LEU A 102 -19.10 -56.40 10.43
N ALA A 103 -19.62 -57.63 10.60
CA ALA A 103 -19.99 -58.48 9.49
C ALA A 103 -21.11 -57.85 8.63
N ILE A 104 -22.11 -57.20 9.25
CA ILE A 104 -23.18 -56.49 8.53
C ILE A 104 -22.61 -55.29 7.74
N LYS A 105 -21.63 -54.58 8.34
CA LYS A 105 -20.96 -53.43 7.70
C LYS A 105 -20.11 -53.85 6.50
N TYR A 106 -19.44 -55.00 6.58
CA TYR A 106 -18.56 -55.51 5.52
C TYR A 106 -19.35 -56.10 4.35
N ASP A 107 -20.22 -57.07 4.63
CA ASP A 107 -21.10 -57.67 3.63
C ASP A 107 -22.36 -58.23 4.30
N ILE A 108 -23.49 -57.59 4.05
CA ILE A 108 -24.78 -58.04 4.59
C ILE A 108 -25.14 -59.47 4.14
N LYS A 109 -24.72 -59.88 2.93
CA LYS A 109 -25.00 -61.24 2.43
C LYS A 109 -24.21 -62.29 3.19
N LEU A 110 -22.98 -61.98 3.60
CA LEU A 110 -22.18 -62.86 4.45
C LEU A 110 -22.88 -63.13 5.78
N VAL A 111 -23.50 -62.10 6.38
CA VAL A 111 -24.24 -62.27 7.63
C VAL A 111 -25.47 -63.15 7.44
N GLU A 112 -26.23 -62.93 6.37
CA GLU A 112 -27.40 -63.76 6.07
C GLU A 112 -27.02 -65.22 5.82
N GLU A 113 -25.82 -65.48 5.27
CA GLU A 113 -25.25 -66.82 5.05
C GLU A 113 -24.87 -67.52 6.36
N ILE A 114 -24.22 -66.81 7.30
CA ILE A 114 -23.76 -67.40 8.58
C ILE A 114 -24.81 -67.34 9.70
N LEU A 115 -25.89 -66.56 9.54
CA LEU A 115 -26.89 -66.33 10.58
C LEU A 115 -27.51 -67.63 11.15
N PRO A 116 -27.88 -68.64 10.34
CA PRO A 116 -28.42 -69.90 10.87
C PRO A 116 -27.42 -70.64 11.76
N GLU A 117 -26.13 -70.58 11.40
CA GLU A 117 -25.05 -71.19 12.18
C GLU A 117 -24.86 -70.46 13.51
N LEU A 118 -24.86 -69.12 13.50
CA LEU A 118 -24.74 -68.30 14.70
C LEU A 118 -25.92 -68.49 15.66
N GLN A 119 -27.15 -68.63 15.13
CA GLN A 119 -28.34 -68.92 15.93
C GLN A 119 -28.23 -70.28 16.62
N ARG A 120 -27.85 -71.33 15.86
CA ARG A 120 -27.59 -72.67 16.41
C ARG A 120 -26.53 -72.64 17.51
N LYS A 121 -25.41 -71.93 17.26
CA LYS A 121 -24.32 -71.77 18.24
C LYS A 121 -24.81 -71.07 19.52
N LEU A 122 -25.63 -70.02 19.38
CA LEU A 122 -26.20 -69.30 20.52
C LEU A 122 -27.11 -70.21 21.37
N GLU A 123 -27.97 -71.00 20.73
CA GLU A 123 -28.88 -71.94 21.40
C GLU A 123 -28.11 -73.04 22.15
N ASN A 124 -27.02 -73.52 21.58
CA ASN A 124 -26.17 -74.56 22.16
C ASN A 124 -25.14 -74.03 23.18
N SER A 125 -25.11 -72.72 23.46
CA SER A 125 -24.07 -72.09 24.29
C SER A 125 -22.63 -72.32 23.76
N GLU A 126 -22.48 -72.45 22.44
CA GLU A 126 -21.20 -72.50 21.74
C GLU A 126 -20.65 -71.08 21.53
N LYS A 127 -19.34 -70.96 21.27
CA LYS A 127 -18.74 -69.68 20.85
C LYS A 127 -19.32 -69.26 19.51
N LEU A 128 -19.84 -68.04 19.42
CA LEU A 128 -20.53 -67.54 18.22
C LEU A 128 -19.54 -67.35 17.06
N PHE A 129 -18.48 -66.58 17.30
CA PHE A 129 -17.43 -66.32 16.32
C PHE A 129 -16.20 -67.16 16.60
N ASP A 130 -16.28 -68.42 16.16
CA ASP A 130 -15.17 -69.36 16.12
C ASP A 130 -14.94 -69.79 14.66
N TYR A 131 -14.46 -68.84 13.86
CA TYR A 131 -14.02 -69.06 12.48
C TYR A 131 -12.49 -69.05 12.37
N THR A 132 -11.78 -69.12 13.50
CA THR A 132 -10.36 -69.46 13.48
C THR A 132 -10.24 -70.85 12.88
N LEU A 133 -9.68 -70.94 11.67
CA LEU A 133 -9.51 -72.18 10.93
C LEU A 133 -8.66 -73.15 11.75
N GLU A 134 -9.29 -74.03 12.52
CA GLU A 134 -8.62 -75.20 13.08
C GLU A 134 -8.31 -76.13 11.92
N ILE A 135 -7.12 -76.01 11.36
CA ILE A 135 -6.61 -76.99 10.41
C ILE A 135 -6.38 -78.28 11.19
N LYS A 136 -7.17 -79.31 10.90
CA LYS A 136 -7.06 -80.60 11.58
C LYS A 136 -6.10 -81.54 10.86
N THR A 137 -5.97 -81.41 9.53
CA THR A 137 -5.16 -82.30 8.69
C THR A 137 -4.28 -81.52 7.70
N ASP A 138 -3.18 -82.15 7.26
CA ASP A 138 -2.31 -81.58 6.21
C ASP A 138 -3.04 -81.42 4.88
N GLU A 139 -4.01 -82.28 4.55
CA GLU A 139 -4.86 -82.14 3.36
C GLU A 139 -5.67 -80.83 3.37
N GLN A 140 -6.13 -80.39 4.54
CA GLN A 140 -6.82 -79.10 4.68
C GLN A 140 -5.84 -77.94 4.49
N ALA A 141 -4.61 -78.06 5.00
CA ALA A 141 -3.54 -77.07 4.77
C ALA A 141 -3.15 -76.99 3.29
N LEU A 142 -3.01 -78.12 2.60
CA LEU A 142 -2.74 -78.21 1.16
C LEU A 142 -3.81 -77.46 0.36
N LYS A 143 -5.09 -77.72 0.64
CA LYS A 143 -6.22 -77.10 -0.06
C LYS A 143 -6.32 -75.58 0.16
N LEU A 144 -5.86 -75.09 1.32
CA LEU A 144 -5.85 -73.66 1.63
C LEU A 144 -4.64 -72.93 1.02
N LEU A 145 -3.50 -73.62 0.87
CA LEU A 145 -2.29 -73.09 0.24
C LEU A 145 -2.31 -73.19 -1.28
N SER A 146 -3.17 -74.02 -1.86
CA SER A 146 -3.26 -74.18 -3.31
C SER A 146 -3.80 -72.91 -3.96
N GLN A 147 -2.89 -72.07 -4.43
CA GLN A 147 -3.17 -70.98 -5.36
C GLN A 147 -2.78 -71.45 -6.76
N ASN A 148 -3.72 -71.43 -7.70
CA ASN A 148 -3.51 -71.97 -9.05
C ASN A 148 -2.48 -71.14 -9.83
N LEU A 149 -1.21 -71.53 -9.74
CA LEU A 149 -0.09 -71.01 -10.52
C LEU A 149 0.46 -72.13 -11.41
N TYR A 150 0.44 -71.91 -12.72
CA TYR A 150 1.00 -72.83 -13.71
C TYR A 150 2.22 -72.20 -14.38
N LEU A 151 3.42 -72.58 -13.94
CA LEU A 151 4.68 -72.29 -14.66
C LEU A 151 5.16 -73.52 -15.45
N ASN A 152 5.88 -73.27 -16.54
CA ASN A 152 6.51 -74.32 -17.35
C ASN A 152 7.90 -74.72 -16.79
N ASP A 153 8.41 -75.92 -17.14
CA ASP A 153 9.59 -76.52 -16.50
C ASP A 153 10.90 -75.70 -16.61
N HIS A 154 11.02 -74.83 -17.62
CA HIS A 154 12.17 -73.94 -17.75
C HIS A 154 12.07 -72.71 -16.81
N GLN A 155 10.86 -72.22 -16.53
CA GLN A 155 10.63 -71.15 -15.55
C GLN A 155 10.89 -71.64 -14.12
N LYS A 156 10.65 -72.93 -13.88
CA LYS A 156 10.77 -73.59 -12.57
C LYS A 156 12.16 -73.51 -11.92
N GLU A 157 13.22 -73.82 -12.65
CA GLU A 157 14.59 -73.74 -12.10
C GLU A 157 15.08 -72.30 -11.97
N SER A 158 14.68 -71.43 -12.90
CA SER A 158 15.04 -70.01 -12.89
C SER A 158 14.48 -69.33 -11.63
N TYR A 159 13.25 -69.67 -11.25
CA TYR A 159 12.53 -69.01 -10.16
C TYR A 159 13.21 -69.12 -8.80
N PHE A 160 13.62 -70.33 -8.40
CA PHE A 160 14.30 -70.56 -7.12
C PHE A 160 15.72 -69.95 -7.10
N LYS A 161 16.44 -70.03 -8.22
CA LYS A 161 17.77 -69.42 -8.36
C LYS A 161 17.67 -67.89 -8.26
N SER A 162 16.71 -67.28 -8.95
CA SER A 162 16.42 -65.85 -8.86
C SER A 162 16.06 -65.42 -7.44
N ALA A 163 15.23 -66.19 -6.75
CA ALA A 163 14.87 -65.91 -5.36
C ALA A 163 16.09 -65.94 -4.41
N LEU A 164 16.99 -66.93 -4.55
CA LEU A 164 18.22 -66.99 -3.76
C LEU A 164 19.15 -65.79 -4.02
N LEU A 165 19.26 -65.36 -5.27
CA LEU A 165 20.12 -64.24 -5.67
C LEU A 165 19.64 -62.88 -5.16
N LEU A 166 18.35 -62.75 -4.84
CA LEU A 166 17.74 -61.51 -4.36
C LEU A 166 17.88 -61.31 -2.84
N LEU A 167 18.39 -62.30 -2.12
CA LEU A 167 18.63 -62.17 -0.68
C LEU A 167 19.81 -61.22 -0.42
N SER A 168 19.56 -60.18 0.40
CA SER A 168 20.66 -59.38 0.98
C SER A 168 21.52 -60.21 1.94
N SER A 169 22.68 -59.67 2.32
CA SER A 169 23.59 -60.33 3.27
C SER A 169 22.95 -60.58 4.65
N GLU A 170 22.06 -59.70 5.09
CA GLU A 170 21.29 -59.84 6.33
C GLU A 170 20.16 -60.85 6.18
N GLN A 171 19.37 -60.75 5.11
CA GLN A 171 18.32 -61.73 4.80
C GLN A 171 18.89 -63.13 4.59
N THR A 172 20.11 -63.26 4.06
CA THR A 172 20.80 -64.56 3.95
C THR A 172 21.07 -65.19 5.32
N LYS A 173 21.40 -64.39 6.34
CA LYS A 173 21.59 -64.88 7.71
C LYS A 173 20.26 -65.31 8.33
N GLN A 174 19.22 -64.49 8.16
CA GLN A 174 17.87 -64.79 8.65
C GLN A 174 17.28 -66.02 7.93
N PHE A 175 17.50 -66.15 6.63
CA PHE A 175 17.04 -67.28 5.82
C PHE A 175 17.59 -68.61 6.34
N LYS A 176 18.86 -68.63 6.80
CA LYS A 176 19.45 -69.82 7.44
C LYS A 176 18.79 -70.16 8.78
N VAL A 177 18.37 -69.14 9.54
CA VAL A 177 17.63 -69.34 10.80
C VAL A 177 16.25 -69.91 10.51
N GLU A 178 15.53 -69.34 9.54
CA GLU A 178 14.21 -69.83 9.12
C GLU A 178 14.28 -71.25 8.53
N LEU A 179 15.30 -71.56 7.72
CA LEU A 179 15.58 -72.91 7.20
C LEU A 179 15.66 -73.96 8.32
N ASN A 180 16.35 -73.64 9.41
CA ASN A 180 16.47 -74.55 10.54
C ASN A 180 15.15 -74.68 11.32
N LYS A 181 14.35 -73.61 11.41
CA LYS A 181 13.04 -73.64 12.09
C LYS A 181 12.04 -74.51 11.34
N VAL A 182 11.97 -74.36 10.02
CA VAL A 182 10.99 -75.05 9.18
C VAL A 182 11.31 -76.50 8.90
N LYS A 183 12.54 -76.94 9.21
CA LYS A 183 13.07 -78.26 8.88
C LYS A 183 12.22 -79.42 9.38
N GLU A 184 11.67 -79.30 10.58
CA GLU A 184 10.86 -80.35 11.22
C GLU A 184 9.37 -80.01 11.25
N MET A 185 8.96 -78.85 10.72
CA MET A 185 7.56 -78.44 10.70
C MET A 185 6.78 -79.25 9.67
N SER A 186 5.64 -79.78 10.07
CA SER A 186 4.60 -80.26 9.16
C SER A 186 3.95 -79.09 8.39
N LEU A 187 3.23 -79.42 7.31
CA LEU A 187 2.56 -78.39 6.51
C LEU A 187 1.49 -77.64 7.30
N LYS A 188 0.74 -78.36 8.14
CA LYS A 188 -0.22 -77.77 9.08
C LYS A 188 0.46 -76.80 10.05
N GLU A 189 1.55 -77.21 10.68
CA GLU A 189 2.29 -76.34 11.63
C GLU A 189 2.85 -75.12 10.94
N PHE A 190 3.43 -75.32 9.75
CA PHE A 190 3.91 -74.22 8.93
C PHE A 190 2.81 -73.24 8.58
N TYR A 191 1.63 -73.70 8.13
CA TYR A 191 0.54 -72.81 7.78
C TYR A 191 0.03 -72.01 8.98
N ALA A 192 -0.14 -72.67 10.13
CA ALA A 192 -0.56 -72.01 11.36
C ALA A 192 0.46 -70.95 11.81
N TYR A 193 1.75 -71.23 11.66
CA TYR A 193 2.81 -70.26 11.94
C TYR A 193 2.84 -69.14 10.89
N TYR A 194 2.75 -69.48 9.61
CA TYR A 194 2.73 -68.57 8.47
C TYR A 194 1.65 -67.51 8.58
N GLN A 195 0.44 -67.84 9.05
CA GLN A 195 -0.64 -66.87 9.25
C GLN A 195 -0.38 -65.85 10.38
N ASN A 196 0.48 -66.16 11.33
CA ASN A 196 0.69 -65.35 12.54
C ASN A 196 1.95 -64.48 12.49
N VAL A 197 2.77 -64.59 11.45
CA VAL A 197 4.05 -63.89 11.31
C VAL A 197 3.88 -62.66 10.40
N GLN A 198 4.52 -61.53 10.72
CA GLN A 198 4.40 -60.30 9.91
C GLN A 198 5.20 -60.33 8.59
N ASP A 199 6.26 -61.13 8.50
CA ASP A 199 7.10 -61.27 7.29
C ASP A 199 6.97 -62.65 6.67
N HIS A 200 5.96 -62.80 5.82
CA HIS A 200 5.58 -64.08 5.22
C HIS A 200 6.60 -64.59 4.20
N GLY A 201 7.26 -63.69 3.46
CA GLY A 201 8.09 -64.05 2.31
C GLY A 201 9.33 -64.88 2.65
N LEU A 202 10.15 -64.48 3.62
CA LEU A 202 11.41 -65.19 3.90
C LEU A 202 11.14 -66.61 4.45
N LEU A 203 10.12 -66.72 5.29
CA LEU A 203 9.65 -67.95 5.90
C LEU A 203 9.04 -68.90 4.85
N SER A 204 8.22 -68.38 3.93
CA SER A 204 7.66 -69.17 2.84
C SER A 204 8.74 -69.71 1.91
N PHE A 205 9.75 -68.89 1.62
CA PHE A 205 10.88 -69.29 0.80
C PHE A 205 11.72 -70.38 1.48
N ALA A 206 11.99 -70.26 2.78
CA ALA A 206 12.72 -71.27 3.55
C ALA A 206 11.98 -72.60 3.56
N TYR A 207 10.66 -72.59 3.78
CA TYR A 207 9.84 -73.81 3.78
C TYR A 207 9.82 -74.49 2.40
N ALA A 208 9.68 -73.70 1.31
CA ALA A 208 9.68 -74.21 -0.05
C ALA A 208 11.03 -74.81 -0.49
N ILE A 209 12.15 -74.34 0.07
CA ILE A 209 13.49 -74.90 -0.19
C ILE A 209 13.72 -76.17 0.62
N GLN A 210 13.28 -76.20 1.88
CA GLN A 210 13.53 -77.30 2.82
C GLN A 210 12.70 -78.56 2.55
N HIS A 211 11.51 -78.40 1.95
CA HIS A 211 10.55 -79.49 1.68
C HIS A 211 10.32 -79.63 0.17
N ASP A 212 11.23 -80.34 -0.50
CA ASP A 212 11.19 -80.54 -1.95
C ASP A 212 10.08 -81.47 -2.44
N SER A 213 9.54 -82.29 -1.54
CA SER A 213 8.44 -83.23 -1.75
C SER A 213 7.05 -82.59 -1.79
N LEU A 214 6.94 -81.29 -1.50
CA LEU A 214 5.67 -80.57 -1.58
C LEU A 214 5.08 -80.59 -2.98
N GLU A 215 3.75 -80.52 -3.06
CA GLU A 215 3.07 -80.36 -4.33
C GLU A 215 3.59 -79.11 -5.06
N TYR A 216 3.82 -79.29 -6.36
CA TYR A 216 4.36 -78.26 -7.24
C TYR A 216 3.65 -76.91 -7.10
N SER A 217 2.31 -76.89 -7.18
CA SER A 217 1.50 -75.66 -7.10
C SER A 217 1.81 -74.84 -5.85
N ILE A 218 1.91 -75.52 -4.71
CA ILE A 218 2.14 -74.93 -3.39
C ILE A 218 3.57 -74.45 -3.26
N ARG A 219 4.54 -75.31 -3.61
CA ARG A 219 5.97 -75.01 -3.47
C ARG A 219 6.34 -73.74 -4.24
N TYR A 220 5.78 -73.56 -5.45
CA TYR A 220 6.03 -72.35 -6.25
C TYR A 220 5.23 -71.13 -5.78
N GLY A 221 3.99 -71.31 -5.32
CA GLY A 221 3.22 -70.22 -4.71
C GLY A 221 3.94 -69.59 -3.51
N LEU A 222 4.58 -70.41 -2.68
CA LEU A 222 5.38 -69.93 -1.54
C LEU A 222 6.59 -69.08 -1.97
N VAL A 223 7.26 -69.44 -3.07
CA VAL A 223 8.37 -68.67 -3.64
C VAL A 223 7.85 -67.39 -4.32
N SER A 224 6.68 -67.44 -4.95
CA SER A 224 6.05 -66.27 -5.56
C SER A 224 5.68 -65.22 -4.53
N ASN A 225 5.15 -65.63 -3.36
CA ASN A 225 4.88 -64.73 -2.26
C ASN A 225 6.14 -64.01 -1.77
N PHE A 226 7.25 -64.73 -1.66
CA PHE A 226 8.54 -64.13 -1.32
C PHE A 226 9.02 -63.08 -2.32
N LEU A 227 8.96 -63.39 -3.61
CA LEU A 227 9.36 -62.47 -4.67
C LEU A 227 8.45 -61.25 -4.74
N TYR A 228 7.15 -61.44 -4.52
CA TYR A 228 6.20 -60.34 -4.43
C TYR A 228 6.50 -59.44 -3.23
N ASP A 229 6.78 -60.00 -2.06
CA ASP A 229 7.14 -59.23 -0.87
C ASP A 229 8.43 -58.43 -1.06
N ILE A 230 9.46 -59.01 -1.70
CA ILE A 230 10.68 -58.27 -2.07
C ILE A 230 10.36 -57.13 -3.04
N ALA A 231 9.56 -57.39 -4.08
CA ALA A 231 9.22 -56.37 -5.07
C ALA A 231 8.41 -55.22 -4.45
N ARG A 232 7.49 -55.53 -3.52
CA ARG A 232 6.72 -54.53 -2.77
C ARG A 232 7.62 -53.68 -1.89
N LYS A 233 8.46 -54.29 -1.05
CA LYS A 233 9.43 -53.59 -0.18
C LYS A 233 10.41 -52.74 -1.00
N GLY A 234 10.84 -53.24 -2.16
CA GLY A 234 11.71 -52.50 -3.09
C GLY A 234 11.03 -51.26 -3.67
N LYS A 235 9.74 -51.36 -4.01
CA LYS A 235 8.96 -50.21 -4.49
C LYS A 235 8.79 -49.15 -3.40
N GLU A 236 8.43 -49.56 -2.18
CA GLU A 236 8.28 -48.64 -1.04
C GLU A 236 9.58 -47.86 -0.78
N ALA A 237 10.75 -48.52 -0.83
CA ALA A 237 12.04 -47.88 -0.66
C ALA A 237 12.39 -46.88 -1.78
N VAL A 238 11.98 -47.17 -3.03
CA VAL A 238 12.15 -46.24 -4.17
C VAL A 238 11.25 -45.02 -3.98
N ASP A 239 9.98 -45.23 -3.63
CA ASP A 239 9.02 -44.15 -3.40
C ASP A 239 9.47 -43.23 -2.24
N GLU A 240 10.01 -43.79 -1.15
CA GLU A 240 10.60 -43.02 -0.04
C GLU A 240 11.82 -42.19 -0.47
N LEU A 241 12.68 -42.77 -1.32
CA LEU A 241 13.88 -42.10 -1.81
C LEU A 241 13.53 -40.93 -2.76
N GLU A 242 12.52 -41.11 -3.61
CA GLU A 242 11.97 -40.04 -4.44
C GLU A 242 11.36 -38.91 -3.59
N GLN A 243 10.58 -39.23 -2.56
CA GLN A 243 10.03 -38.25 -1.63
C GLN A 243 11.12 -37.47 -0.88
N SER A 244 12.18 -38.15 -0.46
CA SER A 244 13.35 -37.55 0.19
C SER A 244 14.10 -36.60 -0.75
N GLN A 245 14.26 -36.95 -2.02
CA GLN A 245 14.84 -36.06 -3.03
C GLN A 245 13.99 -34.80 -3.25
N ILE A 246 12.66 -34.94 -3.33
CA ILE A 246 11.75 -33.81 -3.42
C ILE A 246 11.90 -32.87 -2.21
N HIS A 247 11.99 -33.44 -1.00
CA HIS A 247 12.18 -32.65 0.22
C HIS A 247 13.52 -31.91 0.23
N LYS A 248 14.60 -32.56 -0.23
CA LYS A 248 15.92 -31.93 -0.35
C LYS A 248 15.91 -30.74 -1.30
N THR A 249 15.24 -30.86 -2.44
CA THR A 249 15.11 -29.76 -3.41
C THR A 249 14.33 -28.59 -2.82
N LYS A 250 13.20 -28.85 -2.14
CA LYS A 250 12.42 -27.80 -1.46
C LYS A 250 13.21 -27.08 -0.37
N LEU A 251 13.98 -27.82 0.42
CA LEU A 251 14.81 -27.25 1.48
C LEU A 251 15.90 -26.33 0.90
N GLN A 252 16.47 -26.71 -0.25
CA GLN A 252 17.43 -25.88 -0.97
C GLN A 252 16.79 -24.59 -1.56
N GLU A 253 15.56 -24.66 -2.04
CA GLU A 253 14.78 -23.48 -2.47
C GLU A 253 14.47 -22.52 -1.31
N GLU A 254 14.14 -23.05 -0.14
CA GLU A 254 13.92 -22.25 1.08
C GLU A 254 15.22 -21.61 1.58
N GLU A 255 16.34 -22.32 1.55
CA GLU A 255 17.66 -21.76 1.89
C GLU A 255 18.06 -20.62 0.96
N ASN A 256 17.82 -20.78 -0.36
CA ASN A 256 18.06 -19.72 -1.34
C ASN A 256 17.19 -18.49 -1.04
N SER A 257 15.90 -18.70 -0.77
CA SER A 257 14.95 -17.63 -0.42
C SER A 257 15.35 -16.90 0.87
N LEU A 258 15.83 -17.64 1.87
CA LEU A 258 16.33 -17.07 3.12
C LEU A 258 17.57 -16.19 2.89
N ASN A 259 18.49 -16.62 2.01
CA ASN A 259 19.68 -15.85 1.67
C ASN A 259 19.30 -14.55 0.93
N GLU A 260 18.36 -14.59 -0.01
CA GLU A 260 17.84 -13.37 -0.66
C GLU A 260 17.20 -12.40 0.34
N LEU A 261 16.43 -12.92 1.31
CA LEU A 261 15.81 -12.09 2.35
C LEU A 261 16.87 -11.46 3.26
N LYS A 262 17.95 -12.19 3.59
CA LYS A 262 19.08 -11.64 4.37
C LYS A 262 19.79 -10.52 3.61
N GLU A 263 20.01 -10.66 2.31
CA GLU A 263 20.58 -9.57 1.50
C GLU A 263 19.67 -8.35 1.46
N LYS A 264 18.36 -8.53 1.21
CA LYS A 264 17.37 -7.44 1.24
C LYS A 264 17.33 -6.73 2.59
N LEU A 265 17.44 -7.49 3.69
CA LEU A 265 17.49 -6.93 5.04
C LEU A 265 18.76 -6.10 5.26
N LYS A 266 19.92 -6.56 4.78
CA LYS A 266 21.17 -5.81 4.87
C LYS A 266 21.09 -4.48 4.11
N VAL A 267 20.53 -4.48 2.89
CA VAL A 267 20.30 -3.26 2.11
C VAL A 267 19.35 -2.30 2.84
N ALA A 268 18.28 -2.83 3.44
CA ALA A 268 17.36 -2.03 4.25
C ALA A 268 18.04 -1.41 5.48
N GLU A 269 18.91 -2.15 6.17
CA GLU A 269 19.69 -1.62 7.29
C GLU A 269 20.68 -0.53 6.88
N GLU A 270 21.33 -0.66 5.73
CA GLU A 270 22.20 0.37 5.16
C GLU A 270 21.40 1.64 4.83
N SER A 271 20.28 1.52 4.12
CA SER A 271 19.39 2.67 3.84
C SER A 271 18.89 3.36 5.11
N LYS A 272 18.63 2.60 6.18
CA LYS A 272 18.21 3.16 7.48
C LYS A 272 19.32 4.02 8.09
N LYS A 273 20.59 3.64 7.94
CA LYS A 273 21.73 4.47 8.39
C LYS A 273 21.78 5.77 7.60
N ASP A 274 21.58 5.73 6.28
CA ASP A 274 21.56 6.92 5.43
C ASP A 274 20.43 7.87 5.81
N ILE A 275 19.24 7.34 6.10
CA ILE A 275 18.10 8.14 6.59
C ILE A 275 18.44 8.85 7.92
N VAL A 276 19.15 8.18 8.84
CA VAL A 276 19.57 8.80 10.11
C VAL A 276 20.56 9.94 9.86
N VAL A 277 21.49 9.79 8.91
CA VAL A 277 22.43 10.85 8.52
C VAL A 277 21.69 12.03 7.90
N ALA A 278 20.78 11.77 6.95
CA ALA A 278 19.95 12.80 6.32
C ALA A 278 19.11 13.55 7.36
N LYS A 279 18.51 12.86 8.32
CA LYS A 279 17.73 13.47 9.40
C LYS A 279 18.56 14.40 10.29
N LYS A 280 19.82 14.05 10.58
CA LYS A 280 20.75 14.96 11.29
C LYS A 280 21.04 16.21 10.47
N SER A 281 21.26 16.08 9.16
CA SER A 281 21.48 17.21 8.26
C SER A 281 20.28 18.16 8.22
N VAL A 282 19.06 17.61 8.07
CA VAL A 282 17.81 18.40 8.10
C VAL A 282 17.65 19.16 9.43
N ASN A 283 17.93 18.52 10.56
CA ASN A 283 17.88 19.19 11.87
C ASN A 283 18.90 20.33 11.99
N ASN A 284 20.10 20.18 11.41
CA ASN A 284 21.09 21.25 11.39
C ASN A 284 20.62 22.42 10.51
N LEU A 285 20.10 22.14 9.31
CA LEU A 285 19.53 23.16 8.43
C LEU A 285 18.35 23.90 9.07
N GLN A 286 17.47 23.20 9.81
CA GLN A 286 16.40 23.85 10.58
C GLN A 286 16.94 24.81 11.64
N LYS A 287 18.02 24.45 12.36
CA LYS A 287 18.65 25.35 13.32
C LYS A 287 19.27 26.57 12.65
N GLU A 288 19.87 26.42 11.48
CA GLU A 288 20.39 27.56 10.71
C GLU A 288 19.27 28.46 10.21
N LEU A 289 18.17 27.89 9.70
CA LEU A 289 16.99 28.63 9.28
C LEU A 289 16.43 29.48 10.43
N GLU A 290 16.37 28.93 11.64
CA GLU A 290 15.85 29.66 12.80
C GLU A 290 16.79 30.82 13.20
N LYS A 291 18.11 30.62 13.11
CA LYS A 291 19.07 31.73 13.31
C LYS A 291 18.92 32.83 12.27
N VAL A 292 18.67 32.47 11.01
CA VAL A 292 18.44 33.43 9.93
C VAL A 292 17.16 34.22 10.19
N LYS A 293 16.07 33.57 10.60
CA LYS A 293 14.81 34.24 10.96
C LYS A 293 14.99 35.28 12.07
N VAL A 294 15.70 34.92 13.14
CA VAL A 294 15.99 35.86 14.24
C VAL A 294 16.75 37.08 13.74
N ARG A 295 17.82 36.88 12.95
CA ARG A 295 18.57 38.00 12.36
C ARG A 295 17.73 38.86 11.42
N LEU A 296 16.79 38.26 10.70
CA LEU A 296 15.91 38.95 9.78
C LEU A 296 14.94 39.85 10.55
N ALA A 297 14.34 39.34 11.64
CA ALA A 297 13.52 40.12 12.55
C ALA A 297 14.30 41.28 13.20
N ASP A 298 15.54 41.04 13.65
CA ASP A 298 16.40 42.09 14.20
C ASP A 298 16.66 43.20 13.17
N LYS A 299 16.90 42.82 11.91
CA LYS A 299 17.13 43.78 10.81
C LYS A 299 15.88 44.54 10.42
N GLU A 300 14.70 43.90 10.42
CA GLU A 300 13.42 44.59 10.23
C GLU A 300 13.18 45.63 11.33
N LEU A 301 13.52 45.30 12.58
CA LEU A 301 13.39 46.22 13.72
C LEU A 301 14.35 47.42 13.61
N GLU A 302 15.59 47.17 13.15
CA GLU A 302 16.57 48.23 12.85
C GLU A 302 16.10 49.16 11.72
N ILE A 303 15.49 48.61 10.66
CA ILE A 303 14.90 49.40 9.57
C ILE A 303 13.80 50.33 10.10
N VAL A 304 12.89 49.80 10.92
CA VAL A 304 11.81 50.60 11.53
C VAL A 304 12.38 51.74 12.38
N GLN A 305 13.40 51.46 13.20
CA GLN A 305 14.06 52.50 14.00
C GLN A 305 14.73 53.58 13.14
N LEU A 306 15.39 53.19 12.04
CA LEU A 306 16.00 54.15 11.11
C LEU A 306 14.95 55.00 10.42
N ASP A 307 13.81 54.42 10.04
CA ASP A 307 12.69 55.14 9.43
C ASP A 307 12.08 56.15 10.41
N ASP A 308 11.89 55.78 11.69
CA ASP A 308 11.42 56.70 12.73
C ASP A 308 12.39 57.88 12.95
N ILE A 309 13.70 57.60 12.99
CA ILE A 309 14.73 58.65 13.11
C ILE A 309 14.70 59.59 11.89
N ASN A 310 14.58 59.03 10.69
CA ASN A 310 14.51 59.81 9.45
C ASN A 310 13.25 60.67 9.40
N MET A 311 12.10 60.13 9.82
CA MET A 311 10.84 60.89 9.92
C MET A 311 10.97 62.04 10.92
N SER A 312 11.54 61.81 12.11
CA SER A 312 11.78 62.87 13.10
C SER A 312 12.67 63.98 12.53
N LYS A 313 13.76 63.62 11.84
CA LYS A 313 14.65 64.61 11.20
C LYS A 313 13.97 65.39 10.08
N MET A 314 13.11 64.74 9.29
CA MET A 314 12.34 65.44 8.26
C MET A 314 11.32 66.41 8.88
N GLU A 315 10.67 66.04 9.99
CA GLU A 315 9.73 66.93 10.69
C GLU A 315 10.48 68.13 11.28
N GLU A 316 11.64 67.92 11.92
CA GLU A 316 12.51 69.01 12.41
C GLU A 316 12.94 69.97 11.29
N GLN A 317 13.36 69.44 10.14
CA GLN A 317 13.71 70.27 8.98
C GLN A 317 12.50 71.06 8.46
N LYS A 318 11.32 70.44 8.41
CA LYS A 318 10.09 71.08 7.98
C LYS A 318 9.67 72.21 8.92
N GLU A 319 9.79 72.03 10.24
CA GLU A 319 9.55 73.08 11.23
C GLU A 319 10.55 74.24 11.07
N LEU A 320 11.84 73.93 10.87
CA LEU A 320 12.87 74.94 10.61
C LEU A 320 12.54 75.77 9.36
N TYR A 321 12.19 75.10 8.26
CA TYR A 321 11.81 75.78 7.02
C TYR A 321 10.53 76.60 7.18
N GLN A 322 9.53 76.11 7.93
CA GLN A 322 8.34 76.90 8.25
C GLN A 322 8.67 78.15 9.06
N SER A 323 9.54 78.05 10.07
CA SER A 323 9.98 79.21 10.85
C SER A 323 10.71 80.23 9.98
N MET A 324 11.61 79.78 9.10
CA MET A 324 12.28 80.67 8.13
C MET A 324 11.29 81.34 7.19
N ILE A 325 10.30 80.60 6.67
CA ILE A 325 9.27 81.17 5.80
C ILE A 325 8.47 82.23 6.55
N GLN A 326 8.05 81.96 7.79
CA GLN A 326 7.32 82.94 8.61
C GLN A 326 8.15 84.20 8.89
N GLU A 327 9.44 84.05 9.19
CA GLU A 327 10.35 85.18 9.38
C GLU A 327 10.47 86.01 8.09
N LYS A 328 10.63 85.34 6.94
CA LYS A 328 10.66 86.01 5.63
C LYS A 328 9.35 86.66 5.25
N ASP A 329 8.21 86.05 5.57
CA ASP A 329 6.88 86.63 5.36
C ASP A 329 6.68 87.87 6.24
N GLN A 330 7.17 87.84 7.47
CA GLN A 330 7.14 88.99 8.38
C GLN A 330 8.06 90.11 7.89
N GLU A 331 9.26 89.78 7.41
CA GLU A 331 10.17 90.72 6.75
C GLU A 331 9.50 91.35 5.52
N ASN A 332 8.83 90.55 4.69
CA ASN A 332 8.06 91.01 3.54
C ASN A 332 6.89 91.92 3.96
N LEU A 333 6.17 91.59 5.02
CA LEU A 333 5.10 92.42 5.58
C LEU A 333 5.64 93.76 6.09
N ASN A 334 6.79 93.75 6.75
CA ASN A 334 7.45 94.98 7.22
C ASN A 334 7.93 95.83 6.03
N LEU A 335 8.53 95.22 5.01
CA LEU A 335 8.91 95.89 3.77
C LEU A 335 7.68 96.44 3.03
N ARG A 336 6.57 95.69 2.97
CA ARG A 336 5.29 96.17 2.42
C ARG A 336 4.72 97.33 3.21
N ARG A 337 4.76 97.31 4.54
CA ARG A 337 4.34 98.44 5.39
C ARG A 337 5.25 99.65 5.22
N GLN A 338 6.56 99.45 5.06
CA GLN A 338 7.48 100.53 4.69
C GLN A 338 7.10 101.11 3.32
N LEU A 339 6.78 100.26 2.34
CA LEU A 339 6.26 100.68 1.04
C LEU A 339 4.91 101.41 1.11
N GLU A 340 4.00 100.98 2.00
CA GLU A 340 2.72 101.67 2.25
C GLU A 340 2.88 102.97 3.04
N SER A 341 3.89 103.08 3.91
CA SER A 341 4.31 104.34 4.54
C SER A 341 4.98 105.29 3.55
N TRP A 342 5.46 104.74 2.43
CA TRP A 342 5.88 105.46 1.23
C TRP A 342 4.73 105.55 0.22
N LYS A 343 3.49 105.65 0.69
CA LYS A 343 2.40 106.27 -0.08
C LYS A 343 2.74 107.74 -0.32
N VAL A 344 3.68 107.96 -1.22
CA VAL A 344 3.70 109.12 -2.08
C VAL A 344 2.46 108.98 -2.94
N ASP A 345 1.52 109.90 -2.78
CA ASP A 345 0.45 110.10 -3.76
C ASP A 345 1.08 110.11 -5.15
N VAL A 346 0.71 109.14 -5.99
CA VAL A 346 0.95 109.26 -7.43
C VAL A 346 -0.10 110.20 -7.99
N THR A 347 -0.08 111.43 -7.48
CA THR A 347 -0.54 112.60 -8.21
C THR A 347 0.65 113.13 -8.97
N GLU A 348 0.45 113.24 -10.28
CA GLU A 348 1.28 114.01 -11.22
C GLU A 348 2.70 113.47 -11.47
N ARG A 349 2.84 112.72 -12.56
CA ARG A 349 4.03 112.86 -13.41
C ARG A 349 3.64 113.14 -14.85
N ILE A 350 3.59 114.44 -15.09
CA ILE A 350 3.73 115.09 -16.38
C ILE A 350 5.24 115.20 -16.70
N ASN A 351 5.61 114.61 -17.84
CA ASN A 351 6.62 114.93 -18.86
C ASN A 351 8.10 115.22 -18.53
N GLY A 352 8.97 114.53 -19.29
CA GLY A 352 10.33 114.99 -19.59
C GLY A 352 10.55 115.27 -21.08
N PHE A 353 10.20 114.33 -21.97
CA PHE A 353 10.38 114.51 -23.42
C PHE A 353 9.64 113.44 -24.26
N CYS A 354 9.43 113.74 -25.54
CA CYS A 354 8.77 112.87 -26.52
C CYS A 354 9.76 112.43 -27.61
N ILE A 355 9.69 111.18 -28.07
CA ILE A 355 10.44 110.70 -29.24
C ILE A 355 9.50 110.53 -30.43
N LEU A 356 9.91 111.11 -31.57
CA LEU A 356 9.26 110.93 -32.86
C LEU A 356 10.03 109.98 -33.77
N TYR A 357 9.34 108.99 -34.33
CA TYR A 357 9.92 107.93 -35.15
C TYR A 357 9.03 107.56 -36.37
N GLU A 358 9.63 107.05 -37.46
CA GLU A 358 8.89 106.67 -38.69
C GLU A 358 8.62 105.16 -38.76
N SER A 359 9.66 104.34 -38.61
CA SER A 359 9.59 102.91 -38.93
C SER A 359 10.48 102.02 -38.05
N SER A 360 10.98 102.55 -36.94
CA SER A 360 11.77 101.77 -35.98
C SER A 360 10.87 100.99 -35.02
N ASP A 361 11.21 99.73 -34.76
CA ASP A 361 10.63 99.01 -33.63
C ASP A 361 11.14 99.68 -32.34
N VAL A 362 10.22 100.18 -31.53
CA VAL A 362 10.52 100.82 -30.23
C VAL A 362 9.86 100.07 -29.08
N SER A 363 9.30 98.88 -29.34
CA SER A 363 8.52 98.10 -28.38
C SER A 363 9.31 97.78 -27.10
N LEU A 364 10.56 97.34 -27.25
CA LEU A 364 11.44 97.04 -26.12
C LEU A 364 11.80 98.28 -25.30
N ALA A 365 12.12 99.40 -25.96
CA ALA A 365 12.45 100.65 -25.29
C ALA A 365 11.22 101.23 -24.56
N ARG A 366 10.03 101.12 -25.16
CA ARG A 366 8.76 101.51 -24.54
C ARG A 366 8.43 100.68 -23.30
N CYS A 367 8.78 99.39 -23.31
CA CYS A 367 8.59 98.51 -22.15
C CYS A 367 9.53 98.87 -20.99
N LEU A 368 10.78 99.22 -21.31
CA LEU A 368 11.80 99.57 -20.31
C LEU A 368 11.67 101.01 -19.79
N PHE A 369 11.12 101.92 -20.60
CA PHE A 369 10.92 103.34 -20.25
C PHE A 369 9.45 103.74 -20.49
N PRO A 370 8.50 103.22 -19.68
CA PRO A 370 7.08 103.55 -19.80
C PRO A 370 6.77 105.04 -19.58
N GLU A 371 7.68 105.77 -18.94
CA GLU A 371 7.59 107.22 -18.71
C GLU A 371 7.93 108.08 -19.94
N VAL A 372 8.51 107.51 -21.00
CA VAL A 372 8.84 108.24 -22.24
C VAL A 372 7.71 108.12 -23.25
N ILE A 373 7.34 109.25 -23.85
CA ILE A 373 6.26 109.30 -24.85
C ILE A 373 6.84 108.98 -26.23
N PHE A 374 6.35 107.92 -26.87
CA PHE A 374 6.73 107.53 -28.23
C PHE A 374 5.58 107.79 -29.19
N VAL A 375 5.80 108.61 -30.21
CA VAL A 375 4.78 108.99 -31.20
C VAL A 375 5.31 108.78 -32.61
N THR A 376 4.49 108.21 -33.50
CA THR A 376 4.88 108.06 -34.90
C THR A 376 4.73 109.40 -35.65
N PHE A 377 5.51 109.64 -36.71
CA PHE A 377 5.33 110.88 -37.49
C PHE A 377 3.93 111.04 -38.09
N LYS A 378 3.24 109.94 -38.39
CA LYS A 378 1.86 109.99 -38.91
C LYS A 378 0.86 110.48 -37.88
N ASP A 379 1.13 110.23 -36.59
CA ASP A 379 0.23 110.55 -35.49
C ASP A 379 0.58 111.87 -34.78
N TRP A 380 1.76 112.44 -35.08
CA TRP A 380 2.23 113.69 -34.50
C TRP A 380 1.21 114.83 -34.63
N GLU A 381 0.74 115.12 -35.85
CA GLU A 381 -0.21 116.21 -36.09
C GLU A 381 -1.56 116.02 -35.38
N LYS A 382 -1.91 114.79 -34.98
CA LYS A 382 -3.14 114.51 -34.23
C LYS A 382 -2.97 114.66 -32.72
N GLN A 383 -1.77 114.39 -32.20
CA GLN A 383 -1.53 114.29 -30.75
C GLN A 383 -0.78 115.50 -30.18
N LYS A 384 -0.09 116.28 -31.03
CA LYS A 384 0.75 117.40 -30.63
C LYS A 384 0.07 118.38 -29.66
N ASP A 385 -1.13 118.87 -29.98
CA ASP A 385 -1.79 119.90 -29.16
C ASP A 385 -2.18 119.38 -27.77
N SER A 386 -2.54 118.10 -27.66
CA SER A 386 -2.84 117.43 -26.39
C SER A 386 -1.57 117.26 -25.54
N LEU A 387 -0.48 116.82 -26.18
CA LEU A 387 0.80 116.62 -25.51
C LEU A 387 1.42 117.93 -25.00
N ILE A 388 1.32 119.01 -25.77
CA ILE A 388 1.78 120.34 -25.35
C ILE A 388 0.96 120.85 -24.16
N LYS A 389 -0.39 120.76 -24.22
CA LYS A 389 -1.25 121.15 -23.10
C LYS A 389 -0.96 120.38 -21.82
N ASN A 390 -0.54 119.12 -21.96
CA ASN A 390 -0.14 118.27 -20.85
C ASN A 390 1.32 118.51 -20.40
N GLY A 391 1.99 119.58 -20.85
CA GLY A 391 3.28 120.04 -20.31
C GLY A 391 4.52 119.50 -21.01
N LEU A 392 4.46 119.13 -22.29
CA LEU A 392 5.61 118.59 -23.03
C LEU A 392 6.62 119.71 -23.32
N THR A 393 7.86 119.56 -22.83
CA THR A 393 8.91 120.60 -22.91
C THR A 393 9.95 120.32 -23.99
N GLN A 394 10.22 119.05 -24.35
CA GLN A 394 11.28 118.68 -25.28
C GLN A 394 10.92 117.51 -26.22
N VAL A 395 11.36 117.60 -27.48
CA VAL A 395 11.08 116.59 -28.52
C VAL A 395 12.36 116.11 -29.19
N TYR A 396 12.55 114.79 -29.25
CA TYR A 396 13.67 114.16 -29.96
C TYR A 396 13.18 113.49 -31.25
N ILE A 397 13.80 113.83 -32.38
CA ILE A 397 13.39 113.36 -33.72
C ILE A 397 14.42 112.36 -34.24
N GLN A 398 14.01 111.12 -34.46
CA GLN A 398 14.86 110.11 -35.06
C GLN A 398 14.93 110.28 -36.59
N GLN A 399 16.11 110.50 -37.18
CA GLN A 399 16.24 110.80 -38.61
C GLN A 399 16.19 109.57 -39.54
N ASN A 400 16.29 108.36 -39.01
CA ASN A 400 16.36 107.14 -39.81
C ASN A 400 15.14 106.97 -40.72
N GLY A 401 15.36 106.98 -42.03
CA GLY A 401 14.32 106.71 -43.03
C GLY A 401 13.41 107.90 -43.39
N ILE A 402 13.67 109.10 -42.86
CA ILE A 402 12.91 110.31 -43.18
C ILE A 402 13.54 111.04 -44.37
N SER A 403 12.71 111.51 -45.32
CA SER A 403 13.19 112.40 -46.38
C SER A 403 13.42 113.83 -45.87
N SER A 404 14.45 114.51 -46.37
CA SER A 404 14.77 115.88 -45.93
C SER A 404 13.58 116.84 -46.04
N LYS A 405 12.70 116.67 -47.04
CA LYS A 405 11.46 117.44 -47.18
C LYS A 405 10.49 117.25 -46.00
N LYS A 406 10.32 116.01 -45.52
CA LYS A 406 9.47 115.68 -44.35
C LYS A 406 10.07 116.21 -43.05
N LEU A 407 11.39 116.10 -42.90
CA LEU A 407 12.09 116.63 -41.74
C LEU A 407 11.92 118.16 -41.63
N PHE A 408 12.09 118.89 -42.75
CA PHE A 408 11.86 120.33 -42.79
C PHE A 408 10.41 120.74 -42.51
N SER A 409 9.42 119.95 -42.96
CA SER A 409 8.01 120.23 -42.63
C SER A 409 7.69 120.02 -41.15
N LEU A 410 8.26 118.97 -40.53
CA LEU A 410 8.12 118.70 -39.09
C LEU A 410 8.78 119.79 -38.25
N GLN A 411 10.00 120.20 -38.61
CA GLN A 411 10.69 121.30 -37.92
C GLN A 411 9.89 122.61 -37.99
N LYS A 412 9.28 122.93 -39.15
CA LYS A 412 8.36 124.06 -39.26
C LYS A 412 7.10 123.90 -38.40
N SER A 413 6.58 122.68 -38.22
CA SER A 413 5.42 122.45 -37.36
C SER A 413 5.74 122.50 -35.87
N MET A 414 7.01 122.59 -35.46
CA MET A 414 7.46 122.68 -34.06
C MET A 414 7.70 124.11 -33.53
N ASN A 415 7.21 125.15 -34.21
CA ASN A 415 7.35 126.55 -33.78
C ASN A 415 7.08 126.75 -32.27
N GLY A 416 8.14 127.05 -31.50
CA GLY A 416 8.08 127.34 -30.06
C GLY A 416 8.52 126.21 -29.11
N MET A 417 8.86 125.01 -29.61
CA MET A 417 9.35 123.89 -28.79
C MET A 417 10.84 123.60 -28.98
N HIS A 418 11.53 123.19 -27.91
CA HIS A 418 12.90 122.68 -28.01
C HIS A 418 12.91 121.29 -28.65
N TYR A 419 13.65 121.14 -29.75
CA TYR A 419 13.84 119.85 -30.39
C TYR A 419 15.31 119.55 -30.70
N SER A 420 15.65 118.26 -30.69
CA SER A 420 16.95 117.74 -31.11
C SER A 420 16.75 116.56 -32.05
N THR A 421 17.64 116.40 -33.03
CA THR A 421 17.58 115.27 -33.97
C THR A 421 18.69 114.28 -33.68
N PHE A 422 18.43 112.99 -33.84
CA PHE A 422 19.42 111.93 -33.61
C PHE A 422 19.29 110.80 -34.64
N VAL A 423 20.35 110.00 -34.78
CA VAL A 423 20.42 108.83 -35.69
C VAL A 423 20.71 107.60 -34.85
N ILE A 424 19.90 106.54 -34.98
CA ILE A 424 20.07 105.28 -34.23
C ILE A 424 19.76 104.09 -35.12
N HIS A 425 20.62 103.06 -35.09
CA HIS A 425 20.50 101.89 -35.95
C HIS A 425 19.99 100.61 -35.25
N ASP A 426 19.97 100.56 -33.91
CA ASP A 426 19.53 99.39 -33.12
C ASP A 426 18.87 99.76 -31.76
N HIS A 427 18.21 98.78 -31.13
CA HIS A 427 17.52 98.97 -29.84
C HIS A 427 18.46 99.29 -28.67
N LYS A 428 19.66 98.71 -28.68
CA LYS A 428 20.64 98.90 -27.62
C LYS A 428 21.06 100.38 -27.54
N SER A 429 21.38 100.98 -28.68
CA SER A 429 21.76 102.40 -28.73
C SER A 429 20.61 103.32 -28.31
N LEU A 430 19.35 102.97 -28.64
CA LEU A 430 18.17 103.72 -28.18
C LEU A 430 18.02 103.67 -26.66
N ILE A 431 18.18 102.49 -26.05
CA ILE A 431 18.07 102.30 -24.59
C ILE A 431 19.18 103.03 -23.85
N GLU A 432 20.41 102.97 -24.35
CA GLU A 432 21.56 103.68 -23.77
C GLU A 432 21.38 105.20 -23.85
N LEU A 433 20.97 105.71 -25.02
CA LEU A 433 20.73 107.14 -25.22
C LEU A 433 19.58 107.67 -24.35
N LEU A 434 18.49 106.90 -24.24
CA LEU A 434 17.38 107.23 -23.34
C LEU A 434 17.80 107.27 -21.87
N SER A 435 18.69 106.36 -21.47
CA SER A 435 19.24 106.34 -20.13
C SER A 435 20.09 107.58 -19.82
N ILE A 436 20.82 108.09 -20.81
CA ILE A 436 21.63 109.32 -20.71
C ILE A 436 20.71 110.54 -20.59
N TRP A 437 19.73 110.69 -21.49
CA TRP A 437 18.79 111.81 -21.45
C TRP A 437 17.96 111.86 -20.17
N LYS A 438 17.61 110.70 -19.61
CA LYS A 438 16.93 110.61 -18.30
C LYS A 438 17.81 111.09 -17.14
N ARG A 439 19.14 110.95 -17.23
CA ARG A 439 20.09 111.40 -16.20
C ARG A 439 20.39 112.89 -16.27
N GLY A 440 19.98 113.59 -17.33
CA GLY A 440 20.27 115.02 -17.53
C GLY A 440 21.74 115.28 -17.88
N GLU A 441 22.47 114.28 -18.35
CA GLU A 441 23.83 114.41 -18.84
C GLU A 441 23.79 114.95 -20.27
N GLU A 442 24.47 116.07 -20.56
CA GLU A 442 24.61 116.57 -21.93
C GLU A 442 25.39 115.55 -22.77
N SER A 443 24.68 114.85 -23.66
CA SER A 443 25.32 113.99 -24.66
C SER A 443 26.00 114.89 -25.70
N ASN A 444 27.33 115.02 -25.63
CA ASN A 444 28.11 115.45 -26.78
C ASN A 444 28.08 114.32 -27.82
N VAL A 445 27.03 114.29 -28.64
CA VAL A 445 26.92 113.46 -29.85
C VAL A 445 26.38 114.30 -30.98
#